data_AF-A0A3Q0G8C3-F1
#
_entry.id   AF-A0A3Q0G8C3-F1
#
_cell.length_a   1.000
_cell.length_b   1.000
_cell.length_c   1.000
_cell.angle_alpha   90.00
_cell.angle_beta   90.00
_cell.angle_gamma   90.00
#
_symmetry.space_group_name_H-M   'P 1'
#
loop_
_entity.id
_entity.type
_entity.pdbx_description
1 polymer ?
#
loop_
_entity_poly.entity_id
_entity_poly.type
_entity_poly.pdbx_seq_one_letter_code
_entity_poly.pdbx_strand_id
1 'polypeptide(L)'
;MVLRIATDDSRSSARLSVKFGATLNSCRHLLETAKEMNVEIVGVSFHVGSGFVDPQIFAQSIANARLVFEMGMELGYKMHLLDIGGGFLGTEDTKETAAVINSALDLYFPEGCGVEIIAEPGRYYVASAFTLVVSVIAKWEVPLDQPGSDEEEPSSKKSIRYHINDSVYRSFGCILFDNACPTPILHKKPCLDQPSYNSSLWGSSCDGQDCIAEGLELPELQVHDWLIFENMGAYTIAASSSFNGFQPPQINYAMSRVAWEAIQLLQRKLLQPEETRESRCAPLSCGWELPGPLCANPFFTPASII
;
A
#
# COMPACT_ATOMS: atom_id res chain seq x y z
N MET A 1 -19.71 -1.35 -21.27
CA MET A 1 -18.90 -0.27 -20.68
C MET A 1 -19.39 0.04 -19.27
N VAL A 2 -18.51 0.54 -18.39
CA VAL A 2 -18.87 1.00 -17.04
C VAL A 2 -18.60 2.51 -16.96
N LEU A 3 -19.59 3.30 -16.51
CA LEU A 3 -19.47 4.75 -16.41
C LEU A 3 -18.85 5.13 -15.07
N ARG A 4 -17.67 5.75 -15.08
CA ARG A 4 -17.03 6.23 -13.85
C ARG A 4 -17.58 7.60 -13.44
N ILE A 5 -18.06 7.72 -12.21
CA ILE A 5 -18.55 8.98 -11.62
C ILE A 5 -17.50 9.62 -10.72
N ALA A 6 -17.57 10.94 -10.58
CA ALA A 6 -16.74 11.70 -9.66
C ALA A 6 -17.18 11.49 -8.21
N THR A 7 -16.23 11.51 -7.28
CA THR A 7 -16.44 11.46 -5.83
C THR A 7 -15.94 12.74 -5.17
N ASP A 8 -16.42 13.06 -3.97
CA ASP A 8 -15.79 14.07 -3.13
C ASP A 8 -14.51 13.48 -2.50
N ASP A 9 -13.39 13.64 -3.18
CA ASP A 9 -12.08 13.16 -2.73
C ASP A 9 -11.26 14.24 -2.03
N SER A 10 -11.90 15.36 -1.62
CA SER A 10 -11.24 16.54 -1.05
C SER A 10 -10.39 16.22 0.19
N ARG A 11 -10.76 15.17 0.93
CA ARG A 11 -10.07 14.70 2.14
C ARG A 11 -9.06 13.56 1.91
N SER A 12 -8.97 13.01 0.70
CA SER A 12 -8.03 11.94 0.36
C SER A 12 -6.60 12.47 0.15
N SER A 13 -5.58 11.65 0.42
CA SER A 13 -4.18 12.03 0.16
C SER A 13 -3.82 11.95 -1.32
N ALA A 14 -4.50 11.08 -2.07
CA ALA A 14 -4.38 10.93 -3.51
C ALA A 14 -5.71 11.25 -4.21
N ARG A 15 -5.86 12.51 -4.66
CA ARG A 15 -7.06 13.01 -5.34
C ARG A 15 -7.10 12.55 -6.80
N LEU A 16 -8.08 11.72 -7.15
CA LEU A 16 -8.29 11.21 -8.50
C LEU A 16 -9.46 11.89 -9.23
N SER A 17 -10.43 12.45 -8.50
CA SER A 17 -11.67 13.02 -9.05
C SER A 17 -11.44 14.32 -9.84
N VAL A 18 -10.36 15.05 -9.55
CA VAL A 18 -9.93 16.20 -10.36
C VAL A 18 -9.56 15.77 -11.78
N LYS A 19 -9.05 14.53 -11.93
CA LYS A 19 -8.59 13.99 -13.21
C LYS A 19 -9.61 13.07 -13.89
N PHE A 20 -10.42 12.37 -13.11
CA PHE A 20 -11.30 11.29 -13.60
C PHE A 20 -12.68 11.33 -12.94
N GLY A 21 -13.70 10.87 -13.66
CA GLY A 21 -15.06 10.73 -13.15
C GLY A 21 -15.99 11.82 -13.67
N ALA A 22 -17.17 11.41 -14.15
CA ALA A 22 -18.20 12.31 -14.61
C ALA A 22 -18.98 12.89 -13.43
N THR A 23 -19.30 14.19 -13.49
CA THR A 23 -20.28 14.77 -12.56
C THR A 23 -21.68 14.22 -12.85
N LEU A 24 -22.57 14.21 -11.85
CA LEU A 24 -23.96 13.78 -12.04
C LEU A 24 -24.67 14.54 -13.17
N ASN A 25 -24.38 15.85 -13.31
CA ASN A 25 -24.93 16.68 -14.39
C ASN A 25 -24.47 16.22 -15.77
N SER A 26 -23.24 15.71 -15.89
CA SER A 26 -22.69 15.19 -17.15
C SER A 26 -23.14 13.77 -17.45
N CYS A 27 -23.50 12.98 -16.44
CA CYS A 27 -23.81 11.56 -16.60
C CYS A 27 -24.98 11.32 -17.56
N ARG A 28 -26.07 12.10 -17.46
CA ARG A 28 -27.21 11.96 -18.38
C ARG A 28 -26.80 12.13 -19.84
N HIS A 29 -26.05 13.19 -20.13
CA HIS A 29 -25.58 13.46 -21.49
C HIS A 29 -24.69 12.33 -22.01
N LEU A 30 -23.77 11.81 -21.18
CA LEU A 30 -22.91 10.68 -21.56
C LEU A 30 -23.72 9.41 -21.86
N LEU A 31 -24.78 9.15 -21.08
CA LEU A 31 -25.68 8.02 -21.30
C LEU A 31 -26.49 8.17 -22.60
N GLU A 32 -26.96 9.37 -22.92
CA GLU A 32 -27.66 9.68 -24.18
C GLU A 32 -26.73 9.50 -25.37
N THR A 33 -25.53 10.08 -25.32
CA THR A 33 -24.51 9.90 -26.38
C THR A 33 -24.14 8.44 -26.56
N ALA A 34 -23.98 7.68 -25.47
CA ALA A 34 -23.74 6.25 -25.57
C ALA A 34 -24.88 5.50 -26.29
N LYS A 35 -26.15 5.90 -26.11
CA LYS A 35 -27.28 5.32 -26.87
C LYS A 35 -27.19 5.67 -28.35
N GLU A 36 -26.94 6.93 -28.68
CA GLU A 36 -26.77 7.38 -30.06
C GLU A 36 -25.64 6.62 -30.78
N MET A 37 -24.59 6.29 -30.04
CA MET A 37 -23.44 5.52 -30.53
C MET A 37 -23.63 4.00 -30.47
N ASN A 38 -24.79 3.49 -30.04
CA ASN A 38 -25.06 2.06 -29.81
C ASN A 38 -24.05 1.38 -28.87
N VAL A 39 -23.57 2.11 -27.87
CA VAL A 39 -22.68 1.60 -26.81
C VAL A 39 -23.52 1.16 -25.62
N GLU A 40 -23.31 -0.08 -25.17
CA GLU A 40 -23.97 -0.59 -23.97
C GLU A 40 -23.22 -0.16 -22.70
N ILE A 41 -23.94 0.54 -21.82
CA ILE A 41 -23.49 0.84 -20.46
C ILE A 41 -24.13 -0.18 -19.51
N VAL A 42 -23.29 -0.99 -18.86
CA VAL A 42 -23.72 -2.10 -17.99
C VAL A 42 -23.63 -1.75 -16.51
N GLY A 43 -23.05 -0.60 -16.16
CA GLY A 43 -22.80 -0.29 -14.77
C GLY A 43 -22.17 1.07 -14.51
N VAL A 44 -21.93 1.33 -13.23
CA VAL A 44 -21.30 2.55 -12.72
C VAL A 44 -20.10 2.17 -11.87
N SER A 45 -19.03 2.93 -11.97
CA SER A 45 -17.89 2.83 -11.06
C SER A 45 -17.58 4.16 -10.38
N PHE A 46 -16.92 4.11 -9.25
CA PHE A 46 -16.33 5.28 -8.61
C PHE A 46 -15.05 4.90 -7.89
N HIS A 47 -14.25 5.87 -7.46
CA HIS A 47 -13.06 5.61 -6.66
C HIS A 47 -12.80 6.77 -5.71
N VAL A 48 -12.93 6.53 -4.40
CA VAL A 48 -12.89 7.57 -3.37
C VAL A 48 -11.51 8.17 -3.11
N GLY A 49 -10.45 7.51 -3.58
CA GLY A 49 -9.05 7.91 -3.41
C GLY A 49 -8.34 7.00 -2.40
N SER A 50 -7.03 7.15 -2.25
CA SER A 50 -6.26 6.43 -1.23
C SER A 50 -5.87 7.36 -0.09
N GLY A 51 -5.60 6.79 1.09
CA GLY A 51 -5.17 7.50 2.30
C GLY A 51 -6.26 7.57 3.37
N PHE A 52 -6.28 8.64 4.16
CA PHE A 52 -7.34 8.88 5.12
C PHE A 52 -8.65 9.20 4.38
N VAL A 53 -9.56 8.23 4.35
CA VAL A 53 -10.86 8.37 3.68
C VAL A 53 -11.94 8.38 4.74
N ASP A 54 -12.74 9.44 4.76
CA ASP A 54 -13.97 9.48 5.53
C ASP A 54 -14.92 8.41 4.97
N PRO A 55 -15.32 7.39 5.76
CA PRO A 55 -16.21 6.32 5.29
C PRO A 55 -17.50 6.83 4.64
N GLN A 56 -17.98 8.01 5.02
CA GLN A 56 -19.18 8.61 4.45
C GLN A 56 -19.04 8.95 2.96
N ILE A 57 -17.81 9.14 2.45
CA ILE A 57 -17.57 9.37 1.02
C ILE A 57 -17.99 8.14 0.21
N PHE A 58 -17.77 6.92 0.71
CA PHE A 58 -18.29 5.71 0.06
C PHE A 58 -19.82 5.71 0.03
N ALA A 59 -20.47 5.97 1.17
CA ALA A 59 -21.93 5.99 1.25
C ALA A 59 -22.54 7.00 0.27
N GLN A 60 -21.98 8.22 0.20
CA GLN A 60 -22.40 9.25 -0.75
C GLN A 60 -22.15 8.82 -2.21
N SER A 61 -21.03 8.16 -2.50
CA SER A 61 -20.70 7.70 -3.85
C SER A 61 -21.63 6.57 -4.30
N ILE A 62 -22.02 5.67 -3.40
CA ILE A 62 -23.04 4.64 -3.63
C ILE A 62 -24.41 5.28 -3.93
N ALA A 63 -24.81 6.28 -3.14
CA ALA A 63 -26.04 7.03 -3.38
C ALA A 63 -26.02 7.72 -4.77
N ASN A 64 -24.91 8.35 -5.13
CA ASN A 64 -24.73 8.97 -6.44
C ASN A 64 -24.77 7.95 -7.58
N ALA A 65 -24.15 6.78 -7.40
CA ALA A 65 -24.22 5.70 -8.38
C ALA A 65 -25.67 5.26 -8.59
N ARG A 66 -26.47 5.16 -7.53
CA ARG A 66 -27.89 4.83 -7.63
C ARG A 66 -28.67 5.82 -8.50
N LEU A 67 -28.42 7.12 -8.37
CA LEU A 67 -29.03 8.14 -9.22
C LEU A 67 -28.67 7.93 -10.70
N VAL A 68 -27.43 7.53 -11.00
CA VAL A 68 -27.00 7.25 -12.38
C VAL A 68 -27.62 5.96 -12.93
N PHE A 69 -27.79 4.94 -12.10
CA PHE A 69 -28.57 3.74 -12.46
C PHE A 69 -30.01 4.11 -12.84
N GLU A 70 -30.65 5.03 -12.12
CA GLU A 70 -32.01 5.52 -12.43
C GLU A 70 -32.05 6.28 -13.76
N MET A 71 -31.09 7.18 -14.00
CA MET A 71 -30.95 7.85 -15.30
C MET A 71 -30.76 6.83 -16.44
N GLY A 72 -29.95 5.80 -16.19
CA GLY A 72 -29.72 4.71 -17.14
C GLY A 72 -31.00 3.93 -17.46
N MET A 73 -31.78 3.61 -16.43
CA MET A 73 -33.05 2.89 -16.56
C MET A 73 -34.07 3.68 -17.38
N GLU A 74 -34.20 4.99 -17.16
CA GLU A 74 -35.06 5.88 -17.97
C GLU A 74 -34.70 5.87 -19.46
N LEU A 75 -33.40 5.78 -19.76
CA LEU A 75 -32.88 5.69 -21.12
C LEU A 75 -32.89 4.26 -21.69
N GLY A 76 -33.43 3.28 -20.96
CA GLY A 76 -33.54 1.89 -21.39
C GLY A 76 -32.21 1.12 -21.34
N TYR A 77 -31.30 1.47 -20.44
CA TYR A 77 -30.16 0.61 -20.08
C TYR A 77 -30.57 -0.44 -19.04
N LYS A 78 -29.94 -1.60 -19.11
CA LYS A 78 -30.07 -2.69 -18.11
C LYS A 78 -28.76 -2.82 -17.35
N MET A 79 -28.47 -1.82 -16.52
CA MET A 79 -27.28 -1.82 -15.69
C MET A 79 -27.40 -2.88 -14.59
N HIS A 80 -26.34 -3.64 -14.40
CA HIS A 80 -26.27 -4.77 -13.47
C HIS A 80 -24.91 -4.86 -12.76
N LEU A 81 -24.02 -3.87 -12.93
CA LEU A 81 -22.70 -3.85 -12.31
C LEU A 81 -22.45 -2.55 -11.55
N LEU A 82 -22.13 -2.66 -10.26
CA LEU A 82 -21.61 -1.57 -9.45
C LEU A 82 -20.17 -1.89 -9.07
N ASP A 83 -19.26 -0.97 -9.38
CA ASP A 83 -17.86 -1.06 -8.96
C ASP A 83 -17.56 0.07 -7.97
N ILE A 84 -17.30 -0.31 -6.71
CA ILE A 84 -17.05 0.64 -5.63
C ILE A 84 -15.58 1.12 -5.57
N GLY A 85 -14.74 0.67 -6.51
CA GLY A 85 -13.35 1.08 -6.63
C GLY A 85 -12.48 0.64 -5.47
N GLY A 86 -11.41 1.38 -5.22
CA GLY A 86 -10.42 1.12 -4.19
C GLY A 86 -10.43 2.15 -3.05
N GLY A 87 -9.29 2.31 -2.39
CA GLY A 87 -9.11 3.24 -1.27
C GLY A 87 -9.13 2.61 0.12
N PHE A 88 -9.42 1.32 0.21
CA PHE A 88 -9.43 0.58 1.47
C PHE A 88 -8.04 0.54 2.10
N LEU A 89 -7.98 0.89 3.39
CA LEU A 89 -6.78 0.76 4.21
C LEU A 89 -6.55 -0.70 4.60
N GLY A 90 -5.31 -1.08 4.90
CA GLY A 90 -4.97 -2.41 5.41
C GLY A 90 -4.97 -2.50 6.94
N THR A 91 -5.68 -1.60 7.63
CA THR A 91 -5.64 -1.39 9.10
C THR A 91 -6.99 -1.70 9.76
N GLU A 92 -7.09 -1.55 11.09
CA GLU A 92 -8.34 -1.82 11.83
C GLU A 92 -9.52 -0.94 11.37
N ASP A 93 -9.27 0.29 10.91
CA ASP A 93 -10.26 1.25 10.40
C ASP A 93 -11.10 0.70 9.22
N THR A 94 -10.61 -0.35 8.57
CA THR A 94 -11.29 -0.99 7.45
C THR A 94 -12.60 -1.65 7.85
N LYS A 95 -12.73 -2.12 9.10
CA LYS A 95 -14.00 -2.68 9.60
C LYS A 95 -15.10 -1.63 9.68
N GLU A 96 -14.76 -0.42 10.14
CA GLU A 96 -15.70 0.69 10.25
C GLU A 96 -16.14 1.15 8.87
N THR A 97 -15.19 1.24 7.93
CA THR A 97 -15.47 1.57 6.53
C THR A 97 -16.39 0.53 5.88
N ALA A 98 -16.12 -0.76 6.09
CA ALA A 98 -16.95 -1.85 5.58
C ALA A 98 -18.38 -1.80 6.14
N ALA A 99 -18.57 -1.47 7.42
CA ALA A 99 -19.90 -1.34 8.01
C ALA A 99 -20.72 -0.21 7.36
N VAL A 100 -20.10 0.94 7.09
CA VAL A 100 -20.73 2.08 6.40
C VAL A 100 -21.08 1.72 4.96
N ILE A 101 -20.16 1.06 4.24
CA ILE A 101 -20.40 0.58 2.88
C ILE A 101 -21.57 -0.40 2.85
N ASN A 102 -21.56 -1.43 3.69
CA ASN A 102 -22.63 -2.43 3.73
C ASN A 102 -23.98 -1.78 3.99
N SER A 103 -24.07 -0.85 4.95
CA SER A 103 -25.32 -0.12 5.25
C SER A 103 -25.82 0.68 4.04
N ALA A 104 -24.91 1.31 3.28
CA ALA A 104 -25.26 2.04 2.08
C ALA A 104 -25.68 1.10 0.92
N LEU A 105 -24.99 -0.03 0.75
CA LEU A 105 -25.35 -1.05 -0.24
C LEU A 105 -26.73 -1.63 0.06
N ASP A 106 -27.03 -1.98 1.32
CA ASP A 106 -28.34 -2.48 1.73
C ASP A 106 -29.47 -1.48 1.41
N LEU A 107 -29.19 -0.19 1.53
CA LEU A 107 -30.16 0.88 1.27
C LEU A 107 -30.39 1.12 -0.23
N TYR A 108 -29.31 1.20 -1.02
CA TYR A 108 -29.37 1.66 -2.42
C TYR A 108 -29.33 0.52 -3.46
N PHE A 109 -28.73 -0.61 -3.11
CA PHE A 109 -28.54 -1.79 -3.94
C PHE A 109 -28.83 -3.08 -3.13
N PRO A 110 -30.06 -3.25 -2.62
CA PRO A 110 -30.41 -4.36 -1.73
C PRO A 110 -30.21 -5.72 -2.40
N GLU A 111 -29.99 -6.75 -1.58
CA GLU A 111 -29.87 -8.12 -2.05
C GLU A 111 -31.05 -8.53 -2.95
N GLY A 112 -30.74 -9.16 -4.09
CA GLY A 112 -31.75 -9.57 -5.08
C GLY A 112 -32.18 -8.48 -6.06
N CYS A 113 -31.64 -7.25 -5.99
CA CYS A 113 -31.94 -6.19 -6.97
C CYS A 113 -31.34 -6.45 -8.38
N GLY A 114 -30.55 -7.53 -8.54
CA GLY A 114 -29.95 -7.91 -9.82
C GLY A 114 -28.67 -7.16 -10.16
N VAL A 115 -28.06 -6.47 -9.19
CA VAL A 115 -26.77 -5.78 -9.36
C VAL A 115 -25.65 -6.61 -8.73
N GLU A 116 -24.65 -6.94 -9.52
CA GLU A 116 -23.36 -7.47 -9.09
C GLU A 116 -22.50 -6.33 -8.56
N ILE A 117 -21.88 -6.53 -7.40
CA ILE A 117 -21.04 -5.52 -6.75
C ILE A 117 -19.61 -6.04 -6.72
N ILE A 118 -18.69 -5.27 -7.30
CA ILE A 118 -17.25 -5.53 -7.28
C ILE A 118 -16.51 -4.35 -6.64
N ALA A 119 -15.23 -4.56 -6.33
CA ALA A 119 -14.33 -3.55 -5.81
C ALA A 119 -12.92 -3.72 -6.41
N GLU A 120 -12.11 -2.67 -6.33
CA GLU A 120 -10.73 -2.60 -6.84
C GLU A 120 -9.69 -2.39 -5.71
N PRO A 121 -9.63 -3.27 -4.68
CA PRO A 121 -8.67 -3.12 -3.57
C PRO A 121 -7.22 -3.35 -4.03
N GLY A 122 -6.40 -2.31 -3.92
CA GLY A 122 -4.94 -2.39 -4.13
C GLY A 122 -4.18 -2.51 -2.80
N ARG A 123 -3.88 -1.35 -2.17
CA ARG A 123 -3.12 -1.24 -0.91
C ARG A 123 -3.56 -2.23 0.16
N TYR A 124 -4.87 -2.42 0.32
CA TYR A 124 -5.49 -3.35 1.26
C TYR A 124 -4.81 -4.71 1.34
N TYR A 125 -4.49 -5.31 0.19
CA TYR A 125 -3.94 -6.67 0.15
C TYR A 125 -2.46 -6.75 0.47
N VAL A 126 -1.68 -5.73 0.12
CA VAL A 126 -0.22 -5.87 -0.01
C VAL A 126 0.56 -4.98 0.93
N ALA A 127 -0.01 -3.89 1.46
CA ALA A 127 0.74 -2.90 2.22
C ALA A 127 1.55 -3.51 3.37
N SER A 128 0.89 -4.23 4.28
CA SER A 128 1.50 -4.86 5.45
C SER A 128 2.23 -6.17 5.15
N ALA A 129 2.10 -6.71 3.94
CA ALA A 129 2.76 -7.96 3.55
C ALA A 129 4.27 -7.80 3.32
N PHE A 130 4.77 -6.56 3.18
CA PHE A 130 6.17 -6.27 2.90
C PHE A 130 6.79 -5.37 3.96
N THR A 131 7.95 -5.78 4.42
CA THR A 131 8.85 -4.99 5.27
C THR A 131 10.13 -4.74 4.50
N LEU A 132 10.50 -3.47 4.34
CA LEU A 132 11.74 -3.07 3.71
C LEU A 132 12.83 -2.97 4.77
N VAL A 133 14.01 -3.50 4.46
CA VAL A 133 15.18 -3.45 5.33
C VAL A 133 16.32 -2.81 4.57
N VAL A 134 16.86 -1.71 5.10
CA VAL A 134 17.90 -0.90 4.47
C VAL A 134 19.09 -0.72 5.41
N SER A 135 20.28 -0.57 4.85
CA SER A 135 21.50 -0.33 5.62
C SER A 135 21.98 1.10 5.46
N VAL A 136 22.47 1.70 6.53
CA VAL A 136 23.21 2.97 6.47
C VAL A 136 24.50 2.75 5.69
N ILE A 137 24.71 3.48 4.60
CA ILE A 137 25.90 3.39 3.75
C ILE A 137 26.88 4.54 3.99
N ALA A 138 26.40 5.66 4.51
CA ALA A 138 27.25 6.79 4.87
C ALA A 138 26.59 7.69 5.92
N LYS A 139 27.43 8.46 6.62
CA LYS A 139 27.06 9.30 7.75
C LYS A 139 27.89 10.58 7.75
N TRP A 140 27.25 11.71 8.00
CA TRP A 140 27.90 13.01 8.19
C TRP A 140 27.33 13.73 9.40
N GLU A 141 28.20 14.34 10.21
CA GLU A 141 27.78 15.36 11.17
C GLU A 141 27.63 16.68 10.43
N VAL A 142 26.47 17.32 10.56
CA VAL A 142 26.20 18.63 10.00
C VAL A 142 26.21 19.63 11.17
N PRO A 143 27.12 20.62 11.17
CA PRO A 143 27.07 21.72 12.12
C PRO A 143 25.77 22.50 11.92
N LEU A 144 25.01 22.75 12.99
CA LEU A 144 23.93 23.73 12.95
C LEU A 144 24.58 25.11 13.15
N ASP A 145 24.83 25.82 12.05
CA ASP A 145 25.25 27.22 12.11
C ASP A 145 24.09 28.05 12.69
N GLN A 146 24.27 28.64 13.87
CA GLN A 146 23.39 29.69 14.37
C GLN A 146 23.99 31.06 14.03
N PRO A 147 23.47 31.80 13.04
CA PRO A 147 23.75 33.22 12.94
C PRO A 147 22.80 33.96 13.91
N GLY A 148 23.30 34.27 15.11
CA GLY A 148 22.72 35.30 15.98
C GLY A 148 21.95 34.81 17.19
N SER A 149 22.65 34.59 18.30
CA SER A 149 22.24 35.07 19.62
C SER A 149 23.42 34.91 20.58
N ASP A 150 23.95 36.04 21.05
CA ASP A 150 24.96 36.14 22.10
C ASP A 150 24.35 35.70 23.44
N GLU A 151 24.11 34.40 23.66
CA GLU A 151 23.95 33.85 25.02
C GLU A 151 24.63 32.48 25.11
N GLU A 152 25.54 32.38 26.08
CA GLU A 152 26.42 31.25 26.35
C GLU A 152 25.65 30.02 26.88
N GLU A 153 25.49 29.00 26.04
CA GLU A 153 25.34 27.59 26.43
C GLU A 153 25.96 26.71 25.31
N PRO A 154 27.16 26.11 25.52
CA PRO A 154 27.86 25.36 24.49
C PRO A 154 27.32 23.92 24.44
N SER A 155 26.06 23.75 24.05
CA SER A 155 25.64 22.51 23.39
C SER A 155 25.53 22.83 21.91
N SER A 156 26.63 22.63 21.17
CA SER A 156 26.58 22.66 19.71
C SER A 156 25.54 21.61 19.29
N LYS A 157 24.31 22.03 18.98
CA LYS A 157 23.30 21.09 18.49
C LYS A 157 23.86 20.54 17.18
N LYS A 158 24.22 19.27 17.18
CA LYS A 158 24.70 18.56 15.98
C LYS A 158 23.49 17.92 15.33
N SER A 159 23.34 18.07 14.01
CA SER A 159 22.42 17.22 13.26
C SER A 159 23.21 16.14 12.53
N ILE A 160 22.62 14.96 12.37
CA ILE A 160 23.28 13.83 11.72
C ILE A 160 22.54 13.50 10.43
N ARG A 161 23.30 13.44 9.33
CA ARG A 161 22.79 12.99 8.03
C ARG A 161 23.19 11.55 7.80
N TYR A 162 22.23 10.69 7.54
CA TYR A 162 22.44 9.31 7.15
C TYR A 162 21.99 9.07 5.72
N HIS A 163 22.84 8.44 4.91
CA HIS A 163 22.44 7.91 3.61
C HIS A 163 22.22 6.41 3.71
N ILE A 164 21.16 5.91 3.09
CA ILE A 164 20.82 4.49 3.04
C ILE A 164 20.97 3.92 1.62
N ASN A 165 20.99 2.60 1.50
CA ASN A 165 21.12 1.89 0.21
C ASN A 165 19.82 1.80 -0.62
N ASP A 166 18.79 2.60 -0.29
CA ASP A 166 17.57 2.74 -1.07
C ASP A 166 17.27 4.22 -1.35
N SER A 167 16.19 4.55 -2.05
CA SER A 167 15.96 5.91 -2.56
C SER A 167 14.48 6.21 -2.82
N VAL A 168 14.11 7.50 -2.87
CA VAL A 168 12.81 7.97 -3.36
C VAL A 168 12.56 7.59 -4.82
N TYR A 169 13.60 7.30 -5.58
CA TYR A 169 13.51 6.79 -6.95
C TYR A 169 13.21 5.28 -7.03
N ARG A 170 13.12 4.60 -5.88
CA ARG A 170 12.89 3.16 -5.75
C ARG A 170 11.80 2.87 -4.73
N SER A 171 12.10 2.19 -3.63
CA SER A 171 11.09 1.73 -2.67
C SER A 171 10.40 2.89 -1.96
N PHE A 172 11.09 4.02 -1.79
CA PHE A 172 10.53 5.23 -1.19
C PHE A 172 9.81 6.14 -2.20
N GLY A 173 9.55 5.66 -3.42
CA GLY A 173 8.71 6.39 -4.39
C GLY A 173 7.30 6.67 -3.88
N CYS A 174 6.82 5.91 -2.90
CA CYS A 174 5.59 6.18 -2.18
C CYS A 174 5.57 7.58 -1.51
N ILE A 175 6.72 8.16 -1.17
CA ILE A 175 6.80 9.52 -0.63
C ILE A 175 6.38 10.54 -1.70
N LEU A 176 6.85 10.36 -2.94
CA LEU A 176 6.58 11.26 -4.05
C LEU A 176 5.21 11.06 -4.68
N PHE A 177 4.79 9.80 -4.84
CA PHE A 177 3.60 9.45 -5.63
C PHE A 177 2.35 9.18 -4.78
N ASP A 178 2.53 8.86 -3.51
CA ASP A 178 1.47 8.41 -2.61
C ASP A 178 1.38 9.25 -1.32
N ASN A 179 2.25 10.26 -1.17
CA ASN A 179 2.36 11.11 0.01
C ASN A 179 2.50 10.30 1.32
N ALA A 180 3.15 9.14 1.25
CA ALA A 180 3.39 8.30 2.41
C ALA A 180 4.52 8.88 3.28
N CYS A 181 4.46 8.64 4.59
CA CYS A 181 5.52 8.99 5.54
C CYS A 181 6.05 7.74 6.27
N PRO A 182 6.89 6.91 5.62
CA PRO A 182 7.43 5.71 6.25
C PRO A 182 8.27 6.06 7.48
N THR A 183 8.02 5.38 8.60
CA THR A 183 8.74 5.62 9.86
C THR A 183 9.85 4.58 10.03
N PRO A 184 11.12 4.98 10.26
CA PRO A 184 12.20 4.03 10.48
C PRO A 184 12.08 3.36 11.85
N ILE A 185 12.22 2.04 11.87
CA ILE A 185 12.33 1.22 13.07
C ILE A 185 13.78 0.75 13.18
N LEU A 186 14.38 0.94 14.36
CA LEU A 186 15.73 0.50 14.63
C LEU A 186 15.76 -1.03 14.80
N HIS A 187 16.62 -1.71 14.04
CA HIS A 187 16.80 -3.16 14.20
C HIS A 187 17.32 -3.53 15.60
N LYS A 188 18.28 -2.73 16.10
CA LYS A 188 18.79 -2.84 17.47
C LYS A 188 18.01 -1.88 18.35
N LYS A 189 17.37 -2.40 19.41
CA LYS A 189 16.72 -1.53 20.40
C LYS A 189 17.77 -0.64 21.07
N PRO A 190 17.60 0.68 21.06
CA PRO A 190 18.52 1.58 21.74
C PRO A 190 18.50 1.30 23.25
N CYS A 191 19.63 1.53 23.90
CA CYS A 191 19.67 1.55 25.35
C CYS A 191 18.85 2.75 25.84
N LEU A 192 18.10 2.62 26.95
CA LEU A 192 17.23 3.68 27.47
C LEU A 192 17.98 5.01 27.76
N ASP A 193 19.29 4.92 27.99
CA ASP A 193 20.16 6.05 28.33
C ASP A 193 20.93 6.63 27.11
N GLN A 194 20.66 6.15 25.89
CA GLN A 194 21.34 6.68 24.70
C GLN A 194 20.77 8.05 24.29
N PRO A 195 21.64 9.05 24.03
CA PRO A 195 21.19 10.35 23.53
C PRO A 195 20.57 10.21 22.13
N SER A 196 19.51 10.97 21.90
CA SER A 196 18.91 11.16 20.58
C SER A 196 19.47 12.42 19.92
N TYR A 197 19.57 12.40 18.60
CA TYR A 197 20.04 13.48 17.76
C TYR A 197 19.03 13.75 16.66
N ASN A 198 18.77 15.04 16.40
CA ASN A 198 18.04 15.45 15.21
C ASN A 198 18.77 14.96 13.96
N SER A 199 18.08 14.16 13.17
CA SER A 199 18.65 13.38 12.08
C SER A 199 17.83 13.50 10.81
N SER A 200 18.49 13.31 9.67
CA SER A 200 17.85 13.20 8.36
C SER A 200 18.28 11.94 7.63
N LEU A 201 17.33 11.32 6.92
CA LEU A 201 17.53 10.13 6.11
C LEU A 201 17.47 10.48 4.63
N TRP A 202 18.50 10.09 3.91
CA TRP A 202 18.70 10.39 2.49
C TRP A 202 18.92 9.11 1.71
N GLY A 203 18.48 9.11 0.46
CA GLY A 203 18.68 7.97 -0.41
C GLY A 203 20.09 7.91 -1.00
N SER A 204 20.32 6.85 -1.77
CA SER A 204 21.62 6.54 -2.37
C SER A 204 21.89 7.28 -3.69
N SER A 205 20.93 8.03 -4.23
CA SER A 205 21.13 8.71 -5.51
C SER A 205 21.99 9.97 -5.35
N CYS A 206 22.37 10.56 -6.48
CA CYS A 206 23.14 11.80 -6.54
C CYS A 206 22.24 13.04 -6.61
N ASP A 207 20.93 12.88 -6.46
CA ASP A 207 19.99 13.99 -6.49
C ASP A 207 19.78 14.58 -5.07
N GLY A 208 19.85 15.91 -4.97
CA GLY A 208 19.61 16.65 -3.73
C GLY A 208 18.15 16.64 -3.26
N GLN A 209 17.22 16.09 -4.04
CA GLN A 209 15.83 15.86 -3.61
C GLN A 209 15.58 14.42 -3.12
N ASP A 210 16.60 13.56 -3.12
CA ASP A 210 16.50 12.19 -2.60
C ASP A 210 16.55 12.18 -1.06
N CYS A 211 15.59 12.88 -0.46
CA CYS A 211 15.37 12.98 0.97
C CYS A 211 14.15 12.15 1.37
N ILE A 212 14.37 11.22 2.29
CA ILE A 212 13.34 10.27 2.75
C ILE A 212 12.61 10.84 3.97
N ALA A 213 13.35 11.43 4.90
CA ALA A 213 12.77 12.03 6.10
C ALA A 213 13.75 13.03 6.73
N GLU A 214 13.19 14.10 7.28
CA GLU A 214 13.92 15.12 8.04
C GLU A 214 13.31 15.26 9.43
N GLY A 215 14.10 15.79 10.38
CA GLY A 215 13.60 16.06 11.74
C GLY A 215 13.37 14.79 12.56
N LEU A 216 14.06 13.70 12.26
CA LEU A 216 13.94 12.45 13.00
C LEU A 216 14.77 12.51 14.27
N GLU A 217 14.20 12.07 15.39
CA GLU A 217 14.94 11.86 16.63
C GLU A 217 15.44 10.42 16.68
N LEU A 218 16.74 10.24 16.40
CA LEU A 218 17.39 8.93 16.34
C LEU A 218 18.62 8.90 17.26
N PRO A 219 18.92 7.75 17.89
CA PRO A 219 20.24 7.55 18.48
C PRO A 219 21.30 7.61 17.38
N GLU A 220 22.56 7.81 17.79
CA GLU A 220 23.66 7.82 16.84
C GLU A 220 23.84 6.45 16.17
N LEU A 221 23.55 6.37 14.87
CA LEU A 221 23.73 5.17 14.05
C LEU A 221 25.14 5.13 13.46
N GLN A 222 25.58 3.93 13.10
CA GLN A 222 26.83 3.70 12.39
C GLN A 222 26.59 3.16 10.98
N VAL A 223 27.59 3.32 10.11
CA VAL A 223 27.58 2.67 8.79
C VAL A 223 27.43 1.16 8.99
N HIS A 224 26.57 0.54 8.18
CA HIS A 224 26.11 -0.85 8.27
C HIS A 224 25.09 -1.17 9.36
N ASP A 225 24.61 -0.19 10.14
CA ASP A 225 23.40 -0.40 10.92
C ASP A 225 22.17 -0.49 10.01
N TRP A 226 21.18 -1.26 10.46
CA TRP A 226 19.98 -1.57 9.70
C TRP A 226 18.77 -0.81 10.22
N LEU A 227 18.00 -0.27 9.29
CA LEU A 227 16.70 0.34 9.50
C LEU A 227 15.63 -0.52 8.85
N ILE A 228 14.50 -0.66 9.55
CA ILE A 228 13.37 -1.46 9.14
C ILE A 228 12.20 -0.52 8.88
N PHE A 229 11.53 -0.69 7.75
CA PHE A 229 10.33 0.05 7.39
C PHE A 229 9.20 -0.96 7.12
N GLU A 230 8.26 -1.04 8.05
CA GLU A 230 7.06 -1.86 7.90
C GLU A 230 6.06 -1.21 6.93
N ASN A 231 5.07 -1.98 6.48
CA ASN A 231 3.99 -1.52 5.60
C ASN A 231 4.45 -0.98 4.24
N MET A 232 5.56 -1.51 3.69
CA MET A 232 6.21 -1.04 2.46
C MET A 232 5.79 -1.81 1.20
N GLY A 233 4.59 -2.38 1.17
CA GLY A 233 4.13 -3.21 0.04
C GLY A 233 3.33 -2.49 -1.05
N ALA A 234 2.76 -1.32 -0.77
CA ALA A 234 1.89 -0.61 -1.71
C ALA A 234 2.56 0.65 -2.26
N TYR A 235 2.55 0.81 -3.59
CA TYR A 235 3.11 1.98 -4.31
C TYR A 235 4.61 2.24 -4.01
N THR A 236 5.34 1.18 -3.67
CA THR A 236 6.79 1.21 -3.44
C THR A 236 7.52 0.72 -4.70
N ILE A 237 7.83 -0.58 -4.78
CA ILE A 237 8.55 -1.20 -5.89
C ILE A 237 7.84 -1.05 -7.24
N ALA A 238 6.51 -0.92 -7.25
CA ALA A 238 5.72 -0.79 -8.47
C ALA A 238 6.03 0.49 -9.26
N ALA A 239 6.49 1.54 -8.58
CA ALA A 239 6.90 2.82 -9.18
C ALA A 239 8.44 2.98 -9.20
N SER A 240 9.18 1.92 -8.87
CA SER A 240 10.64 1.99 -8.80
C SER A 240 11.29 2.15 -10.17
N SER A 241 12.42 2.85 -10.18
CA SER A 241 13.25 3.06 -11.38
C SER A 241 14.70 2.67 -11.11
N SER A 242 15.45 2.40 -12.17
CA SER A 242 16.90 2.17 -12.11
C SER A 242 17.69 3.49 -12.24
N PHE A 243 17.16 4.59 -11.72
CA PHE A 243 17.85 5.89 -11.73
C PHE A 243 19.23 5.77 -11.05
N ASN A 244 20.25 6.43 -11.63
CA ASN A 244 21.66 6.27 -11.28
C ASN A 244 22.21 4.82 -11.35
N GLY A 245 21.52 3.90 -12.04
CA GLY A 245 21.99 2.53 -12.28
C GLY A 245 21.80 1.57 -11.09
N PHE A 246 21.21 2.03 -9.98
CA PHE A 246 20.93 1.20 -8.82
C PHE A 246 19.80 0.21 -9.10
N GLN A 247 19.98 -1.03 -8.66
CA GLN A 247 18.98 -2.08 -8.82
C GLN A 247 17.90 -2.01 -7.73
N PRO A 248 16.66 -2.45 -8.03
CA PRO A 248 15.65 -2.66 -7.00
C PRO A 248 16.10 -3.67 -5.92
N PRO A 249 15.58 -3.58 -4.69
CA PRO A 249 15.91 -4.53 -3.63
C PRO A 249 15.41 -5.94 -3.98
N GLN A 250 16.15 -6.96 -3.52
CA GLN A 250 15.71 -8.35 -3.62
C GLN A 250 14.49 -8.59 -2.73
N ILE A 251 13.49 -9.28 -3.28
CA ILE A 251 12.28 -9.67 -2.56
C ILE A 251 12.40 -11.14 -2.15
N ASN A 252 12.25 -11.41 -0.86
CA ASN A 252 12.19 -12.77 -0.32
C ASN A 252 10.76 -13.05 0.16
N TYR A 253 10.07 -13.94 -0.54
CA TYR A 253 8.72 -14.36 -0.16
C TYR A 253 8.79 -15.45 0.91
N ALA A 254 7.97 -15.31 1.95
CA ALA A 254 7.81 -16.32 2.99
C ALA A 254 6.32 -16.61 3.18
N MET A 255 6.00 -17.85 3.51
CA MET A 255 4.64 -18.28 3.79
C MET A 255 4.66 -19.33 4.89
N SER A 256 3.83 -19.16 5.92
CA SER A 256 3.69 -20.18 6.94
C SER A 256 2.96 -21.39 6.37
N ARG A 257 3.22 -22.57 6.94
CA ARG A 257 2.51 -23.79 6.56
C ARG A 257 0.99 -23.64 6.69
N VAL A 258 0.53 -22.97 7.74
CA VAL A 258 -0.89 -22.71 7.99
C VAL A 258 -1.51 -21.85 6.88
N ALA A 259 -0.81 -20.79 6.44
CA ALA A 259 -1.27 -19.94 5.35
C ALA A 259 -1.31 -20.70 4.01
N TRP A 260 -0.30 -21.54 3.75
CA TRP A 260 -0.27 -22.39 2.55
C TRP A 260 -1.45 -23.37 2.51
N GLU A 261 -1.73 -24.06 3.63
CA GLU A 261 -2.87 -24.97 3.74
C GLU A 261 -4.21 -24.24 3.53
N ALA A 262 -4.34 -23.01 4.05
CA ALA A 262 -5.53 -22.18 3.82
C ALA A 262 -5.73 -21.84 2.33
N ILE A 263 -4.66 -21.48 1.61
CA ILE A 263 -4.72 -21.21 0.17
C ILE A 263 -5.12 -22.47 -0.61
N GLN A 264 -4.57 -23.63 -0.26
CA GLN A 264 -4.93 -24.91 -0.88
C GLN A 264 -6.41 -25.25 -0.69
N LEU A 265 -6.97 -24.98 0.49
CA LEU A 265 -8.40 -25.15 0.75
C LEU A 265 -9.26 -24.21 -0.10
N LEU A 266 -8.87 -22.95 -0.25
CA LEU A 266 -9.56 -21.98 -1.11
C LEU A 266 -9.53 -22.41 -2.57
N GLN A 267 -8.36 -22.82 -3.09
CA GLN A 267 -8.23 -23.31 -4.46
C GLN A 267 -9.09 -24.55 -4.70
N ARG A 268 -9.13 -25.49 -3.75
CA ARG A 268 -10.00 -26.67 -3.86
C ARG A 268 -11.48 -26.30 -3.88
N LYS A 269 -11.91 -25.35 -3.04
CA LYS A 269 -13.29 -24.84 -3.07
C LYS A 269 -13.64 -24.18 -4.39
N LEU A 270 -12.71 -23.43 -4.99
CA LEU A 270 -12.90 -22.79 -6.30
C LEU A 270 -12.91 -23.79 -7.46
N LEU A 271 -12.21 -24.93 -7.32
CA LEU A 271 -12.09 -25.96 -8.36
C LEU A 271 -13.15 -27.06 -8.28
N GLN A 272 -13.99 -27.11 -7.23
CA GLN A 272 -15.14 -27.99 -7.20
C GLN A 272 -16.37 -27.22 -7.72
N PRO A 273 -16.95 -27.59 -8.88
CA PRO A 273 -18.33 -27.25 -9.16
C PRO A 273 -19.19 -27.86 -8.06
N GLU A 274 -20.31 -27.24 -7.69
CA GLU A 274 -21.33 -27.91 -6.90
C GLU A 274 -21.82 -29.15 -7.66
N GLU A 275 -21.17 -30.31 -7.45
CA GLU A 275 -21.77 -31.64 -7.40
C GLU A 275 -20.73 -32.76 -7.20
N THR A 276 -21.14 -33.72 -6.36
CA THR A 276 -20.61 -35.08 -6.14
C THR A 276 -19.29 -35.26 -5.38
N ARG A 277 -19.46 -35.57 -4.08
CA ARG A 277 -18.56 -36.41 -3.29
C ARG A 277 -18.32 -37.74 -4.01
N GLU A 278 -17.14 -37.96 -4.56
CA GLU A 278 -16.51 -39.28 -4.55
C GLU A 278 -14.99 -39.21 -4.81
N SER A 279 -14.23 -39.67 -3.81
CA SER A 279 -12.92 -40.32 -3.87
C SER A 279 -11.96 -39.99 -5.03
N ARG A 280 -10.78 -39.41 -4.74
CA ARG A 280 -9.47 -40.08 -4.93
C ARG A 280 -8.24 -39.20 -4.66
N CYS A 281 -7.24 -39.88 -4.08
CA CYS A 281 -5.78 -39.74 -4.09
C CYS A 281 -5.12 -38.34 -4.11
N ALA A 282 -4.48 -38.00 -2.99
CA ALA A 282 -3.41 -37.00 -2.93
C ALA A 282 -2.12 -37.51 -3.61
N PRO A 283 -1.39 -36.69 -4.40
CA PRO A 283 -0.03 -37.01 -4.80
C PRO A 283 0.96 -36.71 -3.67
N LEU A 284 2.01 -37.54 -3.60
CA LEU A 284 3.12 -37.45 -2.65
C LEU A 284 3.90 -36.14 -2.84
N SER A 285 4.06 -35.38 -1.75
CA SER A 285 4.87 -34.18 -1.68
C SER A 285 6.36 -34.51 -1.68
N CYS A 286 7.11 -33.93 -2.63
CA CYS A 286 8.56 -33.77 -2.50
C CYS A 286 8.84 -32.46 -1.74
N GLY A 287 8.89 -32.56 -0.42
CA GLY A 287 9.40 -31.52 0.48
C GLY A 287 10.35 -32.18 1.47
N TRP A 288 11.60 -31.76 1.49
CA TRP A 288 12.62 -32.32 2.38
C TRP A 288 12.29 -31.89 3.82
N GLU A 289 11.95 -32.86 4.67
CA GLU A 289 11.85 -32.66 6.12
C GLU A 289 13.26 -32.74 6.74
N LEU A 290 13.63 -31.74 7.53
CA LEU A 290 14.70 -31.87 8.52
C LEU A 290 14.05 -32.09 9.88
N PRO A 291 14.19 -33.27 10.52
CA PRO A 291 13.67 -33.48 11.85
C PRO A 291 14.70 -33.10 12.92
N GLY A 292 14.36 -32.08 13.71
CA GLY A 292 14.78 -31.96 15.12
C GLY A 292 16.22 -31.47 15.42
N PRO A 293 16.47 -31.04 16.67
CA PRO A 293 17.56 -30.14 17.01
C PRO A 293 18.84 -30.93 17.34
N LEU A 294 19.94 -30.61 16.65
CA LEU A 294 21.27 -31.10 17.03
C LEU A 294 22.02 -29.99 17.76
N CYS A 295 22.14 -30.17 19.08
CA CYS A 295 23.19 -29.55 19.87
C CYS A 295 24.56 -30.04 19.33
N ALA A 296 25.35 -29.15 18.76
CA ALA A 296 26.79 -29.32 18.62
C ALA A 296 27.48 -27.95 18.57
N ASN A 297 28.49 -27.77 19.42
CA ASN A 297 29.32 -26.57 19.53
C ASN A 297 30.04 -26.23 18.21
N PRO A 298 30.39 -24.95 17.97
CA PRO A 298 30.98 -24.52 16.71
C PRO A 298 32.43 -25.01 16.59
N PHE A 299 32.70 -25.83 15.59
CA PHE A 299 34.05 -26.09 15.11
C PHE A 299 34.43 -25.01 14.10
N PHE A 300 35.37 -24.14 14.49
CA PHE A 300 36.15 -23.31 13.59
C PHE A 300 37.16 -24.18 12.85
N THR A 301 37.31 -23.99 11.53
CA THR A 301 38.59 -24.17 10.81
C THR A 301 38.57 -23.41 9.47
N PRO A 302 39.74 -23.05 8.91
CA PRO A 302 39.97 -21.80 8.16
C PRO A 302 40.10 -21.93 6.63
N ALA A 303 40.02 -20.76 5.98
CA ALA A 303 40.63 -20.24 4.73
C ALA A 303 41.11 -21.18 3.59
N SER A 304 40.80 -20.80 2.34
CA SER A 304 41.67 -20.77 1.12
C SER A 304 40.82 -20.25 -0.07
N ILE A 305 41.04 -19.04 -0.63
CA ILE A 305 41.84 -18.75 -1.85
C ILE A 305 41.80 -19.85 -2.91
N ILE A 306 41.04 -19.63 -3.99
CA ILE A 306 41.53 -19.36 -5.37
C ILE A 306 40.59 -18.31 -5.97
#